data_AF-A0A6A6L0E8-F1
#
_entry.id   AF-A0A6A6L0E8-F1
#
_cell.length_a   1.000
_cell.length_b   1.000
_cell.length_c   1.000
_cell.angle_alpha   90.00
_cell.angle_beta   90.00
_cell.angle_gamma   90.00
#
_symmetry.space_group_name_H-M   'P 1'
#
loop_
_entity.id
_entity.type
_entity.pdbx_description
1 polymer ?
#
loop_
_entity_poly.entity_id
_entity_poly.type
_entity_poly.pdbx_seq_one_letter_code
_entity_poly.pdbx_strand_id
1 'polypeptide(L)'
;MHLWDKASGNLAEFTTHFSFVIKSRGDIIPADGLTFFLAPNGSRLLPSSGYGKLGIYSDDKYFQANQPKFVAVEFDTWWNINIDPEGVEEHIDLKDYLPEWVTFGFSAATGYDYLKETKFTCGILIHPTTSSKFNQQHWSSELCNS
;
A
#
# COMPACT_ATOMS: atom_id res chain seq x y z
N MET A 1 -2.67 15.51 -2.93
CA MET A 1 -3.96 15.26 -2.27
C MET A 1 -3.91 15.80 -0.85
N HIS A 2 -4.98 16.44 -0.37
CA HIS A 2 -5.09 16.92 1.02
C HIS A 2 -5.87 15.88 1.83
N LEU A 3 -5.21 15.14 2.73
CA LEU A 3 -5.79 14.01 3.46
C LEU A 3 -6.51 14.40 4.75
N TRP A 4 -6.03 15.44 5.41
CA TRP A 4 -6.57 15.93 6.67
C TRP A 4 -6.17 17.38 6.88
N ASP A 5 -6.91 18.08 7.74
CA ASP A 5 -6.66 19.47 8.09
C ASP A 5 -6.32 19.58 9.59
N LYS A 6 -5.18 20.16 9.91
CA LYS A 6 -4.65 20.26 11.27
C LYS A 6 -5.42 21.24 12.14
N ALA A 7 -5.98 22.29 11.56
CA ALA A 7 -6.69 23.32 12.31
C ALA A 7 -8.05 22.81 12.81
N SER A 8 -8.75 22.06 11.97
CA SER A 8 -10.09 21.53 12.25
C SER A 8 -10.07 20.07 12.75
N GLY A 9 -9.00 19.32 12.49
CA GLY A 9 -8.94 17.88 12.73
C GLY A 9 -9.74 17.05 11.72
N ASN A 10 -10.28 17.67 10.68
CA ASN A 10 -11.11 17.01 9.68
C ASN A 10 -10.30 16.06 8.81
N LEU A 11 -10.90 14.93 8.46
CA LEU A 11 -10.34 13.90 7.58
C LEU A 11 -11.05 13.91 6.22
N ALA A 12 -10.30 13.78 5.14
CA ALA A 12 -10.80 13.76 3.77
C ALA A 12 -11.07 12.34 3.23
N GLU A 13 -12.32 11.96 3.05
CA GLU A 13 -12.65 10.72 2.34
C GLU A 13 -12.13 10.72 0.90
N PHE A 14 -11.54 9.61 0.46
CA PHE A 14 -11.20 9.44 -0.95
C PHE A 14 -11.39 8.01 -1.43
N THR A 15 -11.72 7.89 -2.71
CA THR A 15 -11.78 6.61 -3.41
C THR A 15 -10.94 6.67 -4.68
N THR A 16 -10.11 5.67 -4.88
CA THR A 16 -9.40 5.46 -6.15
C THR A 16 -9.78 4.11 -6.74
N HIS A 17 -9.86 4.05 -8.07
CA HIS A 17 -10.14 2.83 -8.81
C HIS A 17 -9.04 2.62 -9.83
N PHE A 18 -8.50 1.42 -9.88
CA PHE A 18 -7.49 1.04 -10.85
C PHE A 18 -7.62 -0.42 -11.22
N SER A 19 -7.10 -0.76 -12.39
CA SER A 19 -6.93 -2.13 -12.84
C SER A 19 -5.47 -2.37 -13.13
N PHE A 20 -4.99 -3.54 -12.76
CA PHE A 20 -3.64 -3.98 -13.08
C PHE A 20 -3.66 -5.46 -13.46
N VAL A 21 -2.54 -5.90 -14.03
CA VAL A 21 -2.39 -7.25 -14.52
C VAL A 21 -1.08 -7.81 -13.99
N ILE A 22 -1.15 -8.92 -13.25
CA ILE A 22 0.02 -9.72 -12.89
C ILE A 22 0.12 -10.85 -13.89
N LYS A 23 1.34 -11.07 -14.43
CA LYS A 23 1.60 -12.20 -15.33
C LYS A 23 2.53 -13.23 -14.67
N SER A 24 2.14 -14.50 -14.62
CA SER A 24 2.90 -15.61 -14.01
C SER A 24 3.00 -16.84 -14.93
N ARG A 25 3.88 -17.81 -14.72
CA ARG A 25 4.02 -18.97 -15.62
C ARG A 25 3.26 -20.20 -15.10
N GLY A 26 2.45 -20.85 -15.94
CA GLY A 26 1.88 -22.20 -15.67
C GLY A 26 0.73 -22.23 -14.66
N ASP A 27 0.61 -23.30 -13.88
CA ASP A 27 -0.39 -23.42 -12.80
C ASP A 27 0.12 -22.89 -11.45
N ILE A 28 1.17 -22.05 -11.48
CA ILE A 28 1.73 -21.42 -10.29
C ILE A 28 0.90 -20.18 -9.95
N ILE A 29 0.66 -19.98 -8.65
CA ILE A 29 0.03 -18.79 -8.10
C ILE A 29 0.83 -17.55 -8.56
N PRO A 30 0.19 -16.48 -9.06
CA PRO A 30 0.88 -15.25 -9.43
C PRO A 30 1.71 -14.67 -8.28
N ALA A 31 2.82 -14.01 -8.60
CA ALA A 31 3.72 -13.38 -7.62
C ALA A 31 4.50 -12.20 -8.26
N ASP A 32 4.96 -11.22 -7.49
CA ASP A 32 4.77 -11.09 -6.03
C ASP A 32 3.54 -10.22 -5.73
N GLY A 33 3.42 -9.03 -6.35
CA GLY A 33 2.24 -8.22 -6.14
C GLY A 33 2.35 -6.77 -6.63
N LEU A 34 1.37 -5.98 -6.23
CA LEU A 34 1.29 -4.54 -6.44
C LEU A 34 1.10 -3.84 -5.09
N THR A 35 1.71 -2.68 -4.92
CA THR A 35 1.43 -1.79 -3.80
C THR A 35 0.87 -0.46 -4.29
N PHE A 36 -0.22 -0.01 -3.68
CA PHE A 36 -0.64 1.39 -3.70
C PHE A 36 -0.10 2.08 -2.46
N PHE A 37 0.54 3.24 -2.58
CA PHE A 37 1.09 3.95 -1.43
C PHE A 37 0.70 5.42 -1.38
N LEU A 38 0.69 5.98 -0.17
CA LEU A 38 0.59 7.40 0.15
C LEU A 38 1.88 7.85 0.82
N ALA A 39 2.47 8.94 0.35
CA ALA A 39 3.71 9.49 0.89
C ALA A 39 3.66 11.03 0.92
N PRO A 40 4.49 11.71 1.74
CA PRO A 40 4.58 13.16 1.77
C PRO A 40 4.69 13.77 0.36
N ASN A 41 3.95 14.84 0.12
CA ASN A 41 3.96 15.47 -1.20
C ASN A 41 5.38 15.91 -1.60
N GLY A 42 5.79 15.57 -2.83
CA GLY A 42 7.15 15.82 -3.33
C GLY A 42 8.20 14.77 -2.93
N SER A 43 7.85 13.78 -2.10
CA SER A 43 8.73 12.65 -1.82
C SER A 43 8.84 11.71 -3.02
N ARG A 44 9.95 10.98 -3.10
CA ARG A 44 10.15 9.86 -4.02
C ARG A 44 10.62 8.68 -3.19
N LEU A 45 10.01 7.52 -3.40
CA LEU A 45 10.50 6.28 -2.78
C LEU A 45 11.95 6.04 -3.26
N LEU A 46 12.82 5.65 -2.33
CA LEU A 46 14.19 5.28 -2.65
C LEU A 46 14.22 3.87 -3.25
N PRO A 47 15.34 3.47 -3.87
CA PRO A 47 15.47 2.14 -4.46
C PRO A 47 15.12 1.03 -3.46
N SER A 48 14.15 0.21 -3.85
CA SER A 48 13.70 -0.97 -3.13
C SER A 48 14.33 -2.24 -3.69
N SER A 49 14.34 -3.29 -2.88
CA SER A 49 14.61 -4.65 -3.35
C SER A 49 13.34 -5.24 -4.00
N GLY A 50 13.51 -6.22 -4.89
CA GLY A 50 12.40 -6.95 -5.54
C GLY A 50 11.81 -8.07 -4.67
N TYR A 51 11.06 -8.98 -5.30
CA TYR A 51 10.32 -10.08 -4.67
C TYR A 51 9.21 -9.59 -3.72
N GLY A 52 8.89 -10.33 -2.65
CA GLY A 52 7.91 -9.99 -1.59
C GLY A 52 8.09 -8.67 -0.85
N LYS A 53 8.96 -7.78 -1.33
CA LYS A 53 9.11 -6.40 -0.83
C LYS A 53 8.31 -5.40 -1.66
N LEU A 54 7.63 -5.87 -2.72
CA LEU A 54 6.65 -5.16 -3.53
C LEU A 54 7.08 -3.78 -4.05
N GLY A 55 8.39 -3.57 -4.18
CA GLY A 55 8.96 -2.32 -4.63
C GLY A 55 8.90 -1.17 -3.60
N ILE A 56 8.70 -1.46 -2.32
CA ILE A 56 8.59 -0.46 -1.24
C ILE A 56 9.64 -0.60 -0.14
N TYR A 57 10.27 -1.77 -0.01
CA TYR A 57 11.27 -2.04 1.03
C TYR A 57 12.63 -2.40 0.42
N SER A 58 13.72 -1.93 1.05
CA SER A 58 15.10 -2.14 0.59
C SER A 58 15.89 -2.94 1.62
N ASP A 59 16.77 -3.84 1.19
CA ASP A 59 17.72 -4.52 2.11
C ASP A 59 18.92 -3.63 2.48
N ASP A 60 19.12 -2.53 1.74
CA ASP A 60 20.20 -1.60 2.01
C ASP A 60 19.83 -0.70 3.19
N LYS A 61 20.66 -0.75 4.25
CA LYS A 61 20.47 0.03 5.48
C LYS A 61 20.44 1.54 5.23
N TYR A 62 21.18 2.04 4.24
CA TYR A 62 21.16 3.44 3.88
C TYR A 62 19.79 3.83 3.31
N PHE A 63 19.23 3.03 2.39
CA PHE A 63 17.90 3.31 1.85
C PHE A 63 16.82 3.14 2.91
N GLN A 64 16.89 2.13 3.77
CA GLN A 64 15.95 1.97 4.89
C GLN A 64 15.95 3.19 5.82
N ALA A 65 17.13 3.68 6.21
CA ALA A 65 17.25 4.80 7.15
C ALA A 65 16.79 6.13 6.56
N ASN A 66 16.79 6.26 5.23
CA ASN A 66 16.47 7.51 4.53
C ASN A 66 15.15 7.43 3.74
N GLN A 67 14.44 6.30 3.78
CA GLN A 67 13.16 6.13 3.11
C GLN A 67 12.16 7.14 3.69
N PRO A 68 11.40 7.87 2.85
CA PRO A 68 10.33 8.72 3.36
C PRO A 68 9.29 7.84 4.08
N LYS A 69 8.62 8.40 5.09
CA LYS A 69 7.46 7.73 5.67
C LYS A 69 6.38 7.56 4.61
N PHE A 70 5.74 6.40 4.56
CA PHE A 70 4.61 6.13 3.69
C PHE A 70 3.64 5.15 4.37
N VAL A 71 2.42 5.10 3.86
CA VAL A 71 1.45 4.03 4.15
C VAL A 71 1.14 3.32 2.84
N ALA A 72 1.00 2.01 2.89
CA ALA A 72 0.82 1.16 1.72
C ALA A 72 -0.38 0.22 1.88
N VAL A 73 -1.07 -0.03 0.78
CA VAL A 73 -2.01 -1.14 0.61
C VAL A 73 -1.36 -2.12 -0.35
N GLU A 74 -1.15 -3.34 0.12
CA GLU A 74 -0.46 -4.39 -0.61
C GLU A 74 -1.47 -5.38 -1.19
N PHE A 75 -1.30 -5.67 -2.47
CA PHE A 75 -1.96 -6.77 -3.17
C PHE A 75 -0.93 -7.86 -3.36
N ASP A 76 -0.56 -8.48 -2.24
CA ASP A 76 0.39 -9.59 -2.24
C ASP A 76 -0.31 -10.88 -2.65
N THR A 77 0.27 -11.54 -3.66
CA THR A 77 -0.25 -12.78 -4.22
C THR A 77 0.57 -13.99 -3.79
N TRP A 78 1.66 -13.78 -3.04
CA TRP A 78 2.58 -14.82 -2.63
C TRP A 78 3.00 -14.71 -1.17
N TRP A 79 2.67 -15.75 -0.38
CA TRP A 79 3.08 -15.76 1.02
C TRP A 79 4.60 -15.94 1.21
N ASN A 80 5.29 -14.90 1.64
CA ASN A 80 6.71 -14.89 1.98
C ASN A 80 6.90 -15.10 3.49
N ILE A 81 7.28 -16.32 3.89
CA ILE A 81 7.41 -16.77 5.30
C ILE A 81 8.19 -15.84 6.27
N ASN A 82 9.11 -15.02 5.77
CA ASN A 82 9.93 -14.12 6.60
C ASN A 82 9.54 -12.63 6.48
N ILE A 83 8.48 -12.32 5.73
CA ILE A 83 8.04 -10.95 5.43
C ILE A 83 6.58 -10.79 5.85
N ASP A 84 5.74 -11.75 5.47
CA ASP A 84 4.31 -11.58 5.56
C ASP A 84 3.79 -11.96 6.94
N PRO A 85 2.99 -11.09 7.56
CA PRO A 85 2.45 -11.34 8.88
C PRO A 85 1.31 -12.36 8.82
N GLU A 86 1.20 -13.22 9.85
CA GLU A 86 0.05 -14.11 10.00
C GLU A 86 -1.18 -13.31 10.46
N GLY A 87 -2.10 -13.06 9.53
CA GLY A 87 -3.48 -12.63 9.83
C GLY A 87 -3.60 -11.28 10.55
N VAL A 88 -3.19 -10.18 9.91
CA VAL A 88 -3.24 -8.86 10.54
C VAL A 88 -4.18 -7.92 9.79
N GLU A 89 -5.30 -7.61 10.43
CA GLU A 89 -6.07 -6.39 10.18
C GLU A 89 -5.67 -5.36 11.23
N GLU A 90 -4.84 -4.39 10.85
CA GLU A 90 -4.49 -3.27 11.72
C GLU A 90 -5.20 -1.99 11.28
N HIS A 91 -5.88 -1.35 12.24
CA HIS A 91 -6.43 -0.02 12.05
C HIS A 91 -5.32 1.03 12.25
N ILE A 92 -4.97 1.75 11.19
CA ILE A 92 -3.92 2.77 11.20
C ILE A 92 -4.58 4.17 11.15
N ASP A 93 -4.17 5.09 12.04
CA ASP A 93 -4.46 6.52 11.86
C ASP A 93 -3.39 7.15 10.95
N LEU A 94 -3.78 7.51 9.72
CA LEU A 94 -2.87 8.10 8.74
C LEU A 94 -2.20 9.40 9.25
N LYS A 95 -2.82 10.14 10.19
CA LYS A 95 -2.24 11.38 10.74
C LYS A 95 -0.97 11.14 11.54
N ASP A 96 -0.80 9.95 12.12
CA ASP A 96 0.39 9.60 12.90
C ASP A 96 1.61 9.36 11.99
N TYR A 97 1.37 9.07 10.71
CA TYR A 97 2.39 8.67 9.75
C TYR A 97 2.59 9.67 8.60
N LEU A 98 1.56 10.43 8.21
CA LEU A 98 1.55 11.25 7.01
C LEU A 98 1.16 12.73 7.27
N PRO A 99 1.79 13.69 6.56
CA PRO A 99 1.39 15.09 6.60
C PRO A 99 0.04 15.33 5.90
N GLU A 100 -0.52 16.53 6.07
CA GLU A 100 -1.78 16.96 5.45
C GLU A 100 -1.77 16.79 3.92
N TRP A 101 -0.63 17.06 3.28
CA TRP A 101 -0.46 16.96 1.83
C TRP A 101 0.39 15.76 1.43
N VAL A 102 -0.21 14.87 0.65
CA VAL A 102 0.43 13.65 0.16
C VAL A 102 0.40 13.55 -1.37
N THR A 103 1.28 12.72 -1.89
CA THR A 103 1.17 12.11 -3.22
C THR A 103 0.81 10.65 -3.07
N PHE A 104 0.13 10.09 -4.07
CA PHE A 104 -0.04 8.65 -4.20
C PHE A 104 0.87 8.11 -5.30
N GLY A 105 1.12 6.80 -5.28
CA GLY A 105 1.83 6.11 -6.33
C GLY A 105 1.61 4.61 -6.28
N PHE A 106 2.17 3.93 -7.28
CA PHE A 106 2.15 2.48 -7.39
C PHE A 106 3.57 1.96 -7.51
N SER A 107 3.85 0.82 -6.86
CA SER A 107 5.04 0.01 -7.08
C SER A 107 4.63 -1.43 -7.28
N ALA A 108 5.46 -2.20 -7.96
CA ALA A 108 5.22 -3.61 -8.18
C ALA A 108 6.54 -4.36 -8.11
N ALA A 109 6.46 -5.61 -7.69
CA ALA A 109 7.53 -6.57 -7.86
C ALA A 109 6.97 -7.80 -8.58
N THR A 110 7.72 -8.25 -9.58
CA THR A 110 7.40 -9.47 -10.31
C THR A 110 8.31 -10.58 -9.82
N GLY A 111 7.74 -11.77 -9.67
CA GLY A 111 8.50 -12.99 -9.51
C GLY A 111 9.24 -13.40 -10.79
N TYR A 112 9.78 -14.61 -10.81
CA TYR A 112 10.55 -15.14 -11.95
C TYR A 112 9.71 -15.30 -13.25
N ASP A 113 10.38 -15.17 -14.40
CA ASP A 113 9.83 -14.90 -15.74
C ASP A 113 8.73 -15.87 -16.35
N TYR A 114 7.94 -15.30 -17.27
CA TYR A 114 7.05 -15.81 -18.37
C TYR A 114 5.57 -16.23 -18.07
N LEU A 115 4.75 -16.49 -19.13
CA LEU A 115 3.37 -15.93 -19.33
C LEU A 115 2.11 -16.80 -19.00
N LYS A 116 1.23 -16.22 -18.18
CA LYS A 116 -0.22 -16.41 -17.85
C LYS A 116 -0.67 -15.06 -17.30
N GLU A 117 -1.94 -14.70 -17.43
CA GLU A 117 -2.41 -13.34 -17.13
C GLU A 117 -3.54 -13.37 -16.10
N THR A 118 -3.40 -12.64 -14.99
CA THR A 118 -4.48 -12.38 -14.02
C THR A 118 -4.72 -10.88 -13.97
N LYS A 119 -5.95 -10.46 -14.31
CA LYS A 119 -6.38 -9.07 -14.25
C LYS A 119 -7.10 -8.81 -12.93
N PHE A 120 -6.60 -7.84 -12.18
CA PHE A 120 -7.24 -7.37 -10.96
C PHE A 120 -7.94 -6.04 -11.23
N THR A 121 -9.13 -5.88 -10.68
CA THR A 121 -9.81 -4.58 -10.61
C THR A 121 -10.06 -4.27 -9.14
N CYS A 122 -9.50 -3.14 -8.71
CA CYS A 122 -9.40 -2.78 -7.31
C CYS A 122 -9.96 -1.38 -7.09
N GLY A 123 -10.76 -1.26 -6.03
CA GLY A 123 -11.07 0.01 -5.40
C GLY A 123 -10.24 0.13 -4.15
N ILE A 124 -9.75 1.32 -3.85
CA ILE A 124 -9.30 1.65 -2.49
C ILE A 124 -10.17 2.80 -2.04
N LEU A 125 -11.10 2.50 -1.15
CA LEU A 125 -11.85 3.48 -0.39
C LEU A 125 -11.11 3.72 0.92
N ILE A 126 -10.59 4.92 1.12
CA ILE A 126 -10.06 5.36 2.41
C ILE A 126 -11.13 6.27 3.03
N HIS A 127 -11.85 5.74 4.02
CA HIS A 127 -12.93 6.47 4.67
C HIS A 127 -12.60 6.76 6.15
N PRO A 128 -12.90 7.97 6.65
CA PRO A 128 -12.82 8.27 8.06
C PRO A 128 -13.81 7.42 8.86
N THR A 129 -13.33 6.65 9.82
CA THR A 129 -14.15 5.88 10.77
C THR A 129 -14.10 6.53 12.14
N THR A 130 -15.23 6.60 12.84
CA THR A 130 -15.27 6.99 14.25
C THR A 130 -15.24 5.74 15.12
N SER A 131 -14.13 5.50 15.83
CA SER A 131 -14.09 4.44 16.85
C SER A 131 -14.61 4.97 18.19
N SER A 132 -15.69 4.37 18.69
CA SER A 132 -16.29 4.71 20.00
C SER A 132 -15.37 4.44 21.19
N LYS A 133 -14.28 3.68 21.00
CA LYS A 133 -13.30 3.35 22.04
C LYS A 133 -12.21 4.40 22.23
N PHE A 134 -11.96 5.26 21.24
CA PHE A 134 -10.77 6.14 21.25
C PHE A 134 -11.05 7.63 21.00
N ASN A 135 -12.28 8.06 20.74
CA ASN A 135 -12.58 9.45 20.34
C ASN A 135 -11.63 9.96 19.25
N GLN A 136 -11.16 9.07 18.37
CA GLN A 136 -10.24 9.34 17.28
C GLN A 136 -10.86 8.83 15.98
N GLN A 137 -10.63 9.60 14.92
CA GLN A 137 -11.04 9.22 13.58
C GLN A 137 -9.88 8.46 12.91
N HIS A 138 -10.12 7.23 12.44
CA HIS A 138 -9.14 6.35 11.80
C HIS A 138 -9.54 6.04 10.36
N TRP A 139 -8.73 5.29 9.61
CA TRP A 139 -9.00 4.95 8.22
C TRP A 139 -8.99 3.44 7.99
N SER A 140 -9.78 2.95 7.04
CA SER A 140 -9.74 1.57 6.55
C SER A 140 -9.91 1.51 5.03
N SER A 141 -9.52 0.39 4.41
CA SER A 141 -9.57 0.12 2.97
C SER A 141 -10.43 -1.10 2.63
N GLU A 142 -11.19 -1.06 1.52
CA GLU A 142 -12.02 -2.19 1.05
C GLU A 142 -11.78 -2.56 -0.44
N LEU A 143 -11.68 -3.88 -0.67
CA LEU A 143 -12.01 -4.73 -1.84
C LEU A 143 -11.20 -4.68 -3.17
N CYS A 144 -10.76 -5.88 -3.57
CA CYS A 144 -10.39 -6.28 -4.94
C CYS A 144 -11.12 -7.56 -5.35
N ASN A 145 -11.46 -7.68 -6.64
CA ASN A 145 -11.92 -8.93 -7.24
C ASN A 145 -10.94 -9.37 -8.35
N SER A 146 -10.75 -10.69 -8.46
CA SER A 146 -9.93 -11.36 -9.49
C SER A 146 -10.76 -11.96 -10.63
#